data_AF-A0A846BM54-F1
#
_entry.id   AF-A0A846BM54-F1
#
_cell.length_a   1.000
_cell.length_b   1.000
_cell.length_c   1.000
_cell.angle_alpha   90.00
_cell.angle_beta   90.00
_cell.angle_gamma   90.00
#
_symmetry.space_group_name_H-M   'P 1'
#
loop_
_entity.id
_entity.type
_entity.pdbx_description
1 polymer ?
#
loop_
_entity_poly.entity_id
_entity_poly.type
_entity_poly.pdbx_seq_one_letter_code
_entity_poly.pdbx_strand_id
1 'polypeptide(L)'
;MAARSIALKALLNNCRRENTRRLIADRINKINPENPHTVEVFLKLLQNTQDENTALLSAQSLGEMGNKKLEVVQTLLDLLVSTPERRIARGATSGLKKVFAADGLALLVTSLKGYLNDDTWENNFALYRYAYELLWHCASRMPYPDFYTLWHSDEIEEEG
;
A
#
# COMPACT_ATOMS: atom_id res chain seq x y z
N MET A 1 -26.92 -8.03 7.73
CA MET A 1 -25.70 -7.26 7.38
C MET A 1 -25.04 -7.73 6.08
N ALA A 2 -24.97 -9.03 5.78
CA ALA A 2 -24.33 -9.56 4.55
C ALA A 2 -24.93 -9.04 3.22
N ALA A 3 -26.26 -8.99 3.11
CA ALA A 3 -26.94 -8.53 1.88
C ALA A 3 -26.61 -7.07 1.49
N ARG A 4 -26.39 -6.19 2.48
CA ARG A 4 -26.05 -4.78 2.25
C ARG A 4 -24.62 -4.62 1.72
N SER A 5 -23.69 -5.44 2.19
CA SER A 5 -22.30 -5.50 1.68
C SER A 5 -22.28 -6.02 0.24
N ILE A 6 -23.04 -7.08 -0.06
CA ILE A 6 -23.16 -7.65 -1.41
C ILE A 6 -23.75 -6.63 -2.40
N ALA A 7 -24.82 -5.92 -2.00
CA ALA A 7 -25.43 -4.89 -2.83
C ALA A 7 -24.49 -3.71 -3.11
N LEU A 8 -23.72 -3.26 -2.11
CA LEU A 8 -22.73 -2.19 -2.30
C LEU A 8 -21.59 -2.63 -3.24
N LYS A 9 -21.15 -3.88 -3.18
CA LYS A 9 -20.17 -4.45 -4.13
C LYS A 9 -20.69 -4.45 -5.57
N ALA A 10 -21.92 -4.92 -5.76
CA ALA A 10 -22.55 -4.94 -7.08
C ALA A 10 -22.72 -3.52 -7.65
N LEU A 11 -23.04 -2.55 -6.79
CA LEU A 11 -23.10 -1.14 -7.17
C LEU A 11 -21.72 -0.58 -7.52
N LEU A 12 -20.67 -0.91 -6.77
CA LEU A 12 -19.31 -0.44 -7.06
C LEU A 12 -18.83 -0.92 -8.45
N ASN A 13 -19.03 -2.21 -8.75
CA ASN A 13 -18.58 -2.83 -10.00
C ASN A 13 -19.34 -2.29 -11.22
N ASN A 14 -20.62 -1.91 -11.06
CA ASN A 14 -21.47 -1.46 -12.16
C ASN A 14 -21.61 0.06 -12.27
N CYS A 15 -21.16 0.83 -11.28
CA CYS A 15 -21.32 2.29 -11.34
C CYS A 15 -20.24 2.90 -12.23
N ARG A 16 -20.65 3.67 -13.25
CA ARG A 16 -19.71 4.45 -14.10
C ARG A 16 -19.29 5.78 -13.47
N ARG A 17 -20.02 6.27 -12.46
CA ARG A 17 -19.75 7.57 -11.83
C ARG A 17 -18.77 7.41 -10.66
N GLU A 18 -17.61 8.02 -10.79
CA GLU A 18 -16.51 7.92 -9.81
C GLU A 18 -16.90 8.49 -8.45
N ASN A 19 -17.64 9.61 -8.41
CA ASN A 19 -18.22 10.15 -7.17
C ASN A 19 -19.09 9.14 -6.42
N THR A 20 -19.86 8.34 -7.16
CA THR A 20 -20.71 7.29 -6.57
C THR A 20 -19.88 6.11 -6.11
N ARG A 21 -18.82 5.71 -6.83
CA ARG A 21 -17.87 4.69 -6.37
C ARG A 21 -17.18 5.10 -5.07
N ARG A 22 -16.71 6.35 -4.98
CA ARG A 22 -16.09 6.93 -3.78
C ARG A 22 -17.02 6.84 -2.56
N LEU A 23 -18.26 7.28 -2.71
CA LEU A 23 -19.29 7.20 -1.66
C LEU A 23 -19.57 5.75 -1.21
N ILE A 24 -19.58 4.80 -2.15
CA ILE A 24 -19.76 3.38 -1.86
C ILE A 24 -18.56 2.84 -1.10
N ALA A 25 -17.33 3.16 -1.52
CA ALA A 25 -16.10 2.72 -0.87
C ALA A 25 -16.01 3.25 0.58
N ASP A 26 -16.31 4.54 0.80
CA ASP A 26 -16.41 5.15 2.13
C ASP A 26 -17.46 4.44 3.01
N ARG A 27 -18.61 4.11 2.43
CA ARG A 27 -19.67 3.38 3.14
C ARG A 27 -19.22 1.97 3.50
N ILE A 28 -18.51 1.27 2.62
CA ILE A 28 -17.98 -0.08 2.89
C ILE A 28 -16.96 -0.03 4.03
N ASN A 29 -16.01 0.91 3.99
CA ASN A 29 -15.01 1.08 5.05
C ASN A 29 -15.65 1.36 6.42
N LYS A 30 -16.68 2.21 6.46
CA LYS A 30 -17.43 2.50 7.71
C LYS A 30 -18.25 1.34 8.24
N ILE A 31 -18.72 0.44 7.37
CA ILE A 31 -19.60 -0.67 7.76
C ILE A 31 -18.79 -1.86 8.27
N ASN A 32 -17.66 -2.18 7.64
CA ASN A 32 -16.84 -3.31 8.06
C ASN A 32 -15.38 -3.16 7.58
N PRO A 33 -14.57 -2.35 8.29
CA PRO A 33 -13.17 -2.11 7.92
C PRO A 33 -12.32 -3.37 8.04
N GLU A 34 -12.75 -4.36 8.83
CA GLU A 34 -12.00 -5.59 9.07
C GLU A 34 -12.33 -6.72 8.10
N ASN A 35 -13.24 -6.50 7.13
CA ASN A 35 -13.56 -7.52 6.15
C ASN A 35 -12.45 -7.65 5.09
N PRO A 36 -11.88 -8.85 4.84
CA PRO A 36 -10.91 -9.06 3.77
C PRO A 36 -11.40 -8.60 2.38
N HIS A 37 -12.71 -8.66 2.14
CA HIS A 37 -13.30 -8.18 0.89
C HIS A 37 -13.25 -6.66 0.73
N THR A 38 -13.10 -5.91 1.82
CA THR A 38 -12.93 -4.44 1.77
C THR A 38 -11.59 -4.12 1.11
N VAL A 39 -10.53 -4.83 1.49
CA VAL A 39 -9.18 -4.69 0.89
C VAL A 39 -9.23 -4.96 -0.61
N GLU A 40 -9.85 -6.08 -1.02
CA GLU A 40 -9.97 -6.46 -2.43
C GLU A 40 -10.70 -5.39 -3.27
N VAL A 41 -11.76 -4.82 -2.71
CA VAL A 41 -12.53 -3.74 -3.34
C VAL A 41 -11.66 -2.50 -3.59
N PHE A 42 -10.94 -2.04 -2.58
CA PHE A 42 -10.07 -0.87 -2.72
C PHE A 42 -8.88 -1.13 -3.63
N LEU A 43 -8.33 -2.35 -3.62
CA LEU A 43 -7.27 -2.76 -4.55
C LEU A 43 -7.75 -2.69 -6.00
N LYS A 44 -8.94 -3.25 -6.28
CA LYS A 44 -9.56 -3.18 -7.61
C LYS A 44 -9.86 -1.74 -8.04
N LEU A 45 -10.31 -0.87 -7.13
CA LEU A 45 -10.52 0.54 -7.44
C LEU A 45 -9.22 1.23 -7.79
N LEU A 46 -8.17 1.04 -6.97
CA LEU A 46 -6.85 1.61 -7.21
C LEU A 46 -6.30 1.19 -8.58
N GLN A 47 -6.43 -0.09 -8.93
CA GLN A 47 -5.93 -0.64 -10.19
C GLN A 47 -6.75 -0.19 -11.41
N ASN A 48 -8.08 -0.13 -11.33
CA ASN A 48 -8.93 0.01 -12.52
C ASN A 48 -9.51 1.42 -12.74
N THR A 49 -9.42 2.33 -11.77
CA THR A 49 -9.97 3.68 -11.93
C THR A 49 -9.06 4.59 -12.73
N GLN A 50 -9.65 5.48 -13.54
CA GLN A 50 -8.91 6.53 -14.27
C GLN A 50 -8.90 7.86 -13.50
N ASP A 51 -9.89 8.13 -12.63
CA ASP A 51 -9.83 9.28 -11.72
C ASP A 51 -8.77 9.13 -10.63
N GLU A 52 -7.83 10.08 -10.65
CA GLU A 52 -6.71 10.14 -9.71
C GLU A 52 -7.17 10.30 -8.27
N ASN A 53 -8.28 11.02 -8.03
CA ASN A 53 -8.80 11.23 -6.67
C ASN A 53 -9.31 9.92 -6.07
N THR A 54 -10.06 9.13 -6.85
CA THR A 54 -10.57 7.82 -6.46
C THR A 54 -9.43 6.84 -6.23
N ALA A 55 -8.40 6.87 -7.09
CA ALA A 55 -7.20 6.05 -6.90
C ALA A 55 -6.49 6.41 -5.59
N LEU A 56 -6.29 7.72 -5.34
CA LEU A 56 -5.61 8.22 -4.16
C LEU A 56 -6.37 7.86 -2.87
N LEU A 57 -7.68 8.07 -2.83
CA LEU A 57 -8.52 7.71 -1.69
C LEU A 57 -8.52 6.20 -1.42
N SER A 58 -8.52 5.39 -2.47
CA SER A 58 -8.45 3.94 -2.34
C SER A 58 -7.12 3.51 -1.73
N ALA A 59 -6.02 4.08 -2.22
CA ALA A 59 -4.71 3.82 -1.65
C ALA A 59 -4.58 4.28 -0.20
N GLN A 60 -5.06 5.47 0.14
CA GLN A 60 -5.04 5.99 1.52
C GLN A 60 -5.84 5.08 2.46
N SER A 61 -7.02 4.62 2.03
CA SER A 61 -7.84 3.68 2.80
C SER A 61 -7.10 2.35 3.03
N LEU A 62 -6.42 1.82 2.00
CA LEU A 62 -5.57 0.63 2.13
C LEU A 62 -4.42 0.84 3.12
N GLY A 63 -3.74 1.98 3.07
CA GLY A 63 -2.70 2.32 4.03
C GLY A 63 -3.20 2.41 5.47
N GLU A 64 -4.37 3.02 5.69
CA GLU A 64 -5.01 3.09 7.00
C GLU A 64 -5.37 1.70 7.53
N MET A 65 -5.89 0.82 6.67
CA MET A 65 -6.14 -0.59 7.00
C MET A 65 -4.84 -1.35 7.31
N GLY A 66 -3.75 -1.03 6.60
CA GLY A 66 -2.41 -1.58 6.83
C GLY A 66 -1.88 -1.38 8.24
N ASN A 67 -2.29 -0.31 8.93
CA ASN A 67 -1.93 -0.08 10.33
C ASN A 67 -2.49 -1.11 11.31
N LYS A 68 -3.47 -1.91 10.88
CA LYS A 68 -4.09 -2.97 11.69
C LYS A 68 -3.83 -4.36 11.13
N LYS A 69 -3.35 -4.45 9.88
CA LYS A 69 -3.24 -5.70 9.11
C LYS A 69 -2.01 -5.66 8.21
N LEU A 70 -0.98 -6.39 8.60
CA LEU A 70 0.29 -6.43 7.89
C LEU A 70 0.12 -6.97 6.46
N GLU A 71 -0.85 -7.85 6.23
CA GLU A 71 -1.15 -8.42 4.90
C GLU A 71 -1.56 -7.34 3.89
N VAL A 72 -2.17 -6.24 4.35
CA VAL A 72 -2.54 -5.12 3.47
C VAL A 72 -1.29 -4.32 3.07
N VAL A 73 -0.33 -4.18 3.99
CA VAL A 73 0.97 -3.56 3.70
C VAL A 73 1.71 -4.39 2.67
N GLN A 74 1.77 -5.72 2.86
CA GLN A 74 2.37 -6.64 1.89
C GLN A 74 1.71 -6.52 0.53
N THR A 75 0.37 -6.52 0.47
CA THR A 75 -0.37 -6.39 -0.80
C THR A 75 -0.04 -5.08 -1.54
N LEU A 76 0.08 -3.97 -0.82
CA LEU A 76 0.48 -2.69 -1.42
C LEU A 76 1.93 -2.69 -1.90
N LEU A 77 2.83 -3.37 -1.18
CA LEU A 77 4.24 -3.52 -1.57
C LEU A 77 4.36 -4.40 -2.83
N ASP A 78 3.67 -5.54 -2.87
CA ASP A 78 3.63 -6.41 -4.05
C ASP A 78 3.07 -5.66 -5.27
N LEU A 79 2.02 -4.85 -5.07
CA LEU A 79 1.47 -4.00 -6.12
C LEU A 79 2.48 -2.97 -6.64
N LEU A 80 3.25 -2.34 -5.74
CA LEU A 80 4.29 -1.37 -6.09
C LEU A 80 5.40 -2.02 -6.94
N VAL A 81 5.88 -3.19 -6.51
CA VAL A 81 7.00 -3.89 -7.14
C VAL A 81 6.60 -4.51 -8.48
N SER A 82 5.40 -5.06 -8.58
CA SER A 82 4.96 -5.81 -9.78
C SER A 82 4.39 -4.94 -10.90
N THR A 83 3.97 -3.70 -10.62
CA THR A 83 3.27 -2.89 -11.61
C THR A 83 4.23 -2.05 -12.47
N PRO A 84 4.13 -2.11 -13.82
CA PRO A 84 4.82 -1.15 -14.69
C PRO A 84 4.06 0.19 -14.78
N GLU A 85 2.81 0.25 -14.32
CA GLU A 85 1.97 1.44 -14.42
C GLU A 85 2.33 2.46 -13.35
N ARG A 86 2.98 3.56 -13.76
CA ARG A 86 3.39 4.65 -12.85
C ARG A 86 2.23 5.18 -11.98
N ARG A 87 1.00 5.23 -12.50
CA ARG A 87 -0.19 5.68 -11.75
C ARG A 87 -0.50 4.73 -10.59
N ILE A 88 -0.49 3.42 -10.85
CA ILE A 88 -0.75 2.39 -9.84
C ILE A 88 0.37 2.40 -8.80
N ALA A 89 1.63 2.43 -9.24
CA ALA A 89 2.80 2.51 -8.35
C ALA A 89 2.76 3.75 -7.44
N ARG A 90 2.42 4.92 -7.99
CA ARG A 90 2.24 6.17 -7.22
C ARG A 90 1.13 6.04 -6.18
N GLY A 91 0.02 5.42 -6.55
CA GLY A 91 -1.09 5.15 -5.65
C GLY A 91 -0.67 4.21 -4.53
N ALA A 92 -0.08 3.05 -4.86
CA ALA A 92 0.43 2.09 -3.88
C ALA A 92 1.40 2.76 -2.89
N THR A 93 2.36 3.52 -3.39
CA THR A 93 3.30 4.33 -2.59
C THR A 93 2.56 5.32 -1.68
N SER A 94 1.53 5.99 -2.17
CA SER A 94 0.73 6.94 -1.38
C SER A 94 -0.02 6.24 -0.24
N GLY A 95 -0.48 5.01 -0.45
CA GLY A 95 -1.06 4.15 0.58
C GLY A 95 -0.02 3.71 1.60
N LEU A 96 1.15 3.25 1.16
CA LEU A 96 2.25 2.86 2.04
C LEU A 96 2.73 4.02 2.93
N LYS A 97 2.74 5.26 2.42
CA LYS A 97 3.01 6.48 3.23
C LYS A 97 1.94 6.80 4.29
N LYS A 98 0.83 6.08 4.34
CA LYS A 98 -0.20 6.17 5.41
C LYS A 98 -0.04 5.07 6.47
N VAL A 99 0.93 4.18 6.29
CA VAL A 99 1.30 3.19 7.31
C VAL A 99 2.26 3.84 8.32
N PHE A 100 1.99 3.63 9.60
CA PHE A 100 2.75 4.10 10.74
C PHE A 100 2.85 3.05 11.87
N ALA A 101 2.18 1.91 11.74
CA ALA A 101 2.36 0.78 12.66
C ALA A 101 3.81 0.24 12.56
N ALA A 102 4.40 -0.08 13.71
CA ALA A 102 5.81 -0.49 13.81
C ALA A 102 6.13 -1.69 12.90
N ASP A 103 5.34 -2.76 12.95
CA ASP A 103 5.53 -3.96 12.12
C ASP A 103 5.41 -3.64 10.62
N GLY A 104 4.51 -2.72 10.27
CA GLY A 104 4.35 -2.25 8.90
C GLY A 104 5.56 -1.47 8.39
N LEU A 105 6.10 -0.56 9.22
CA LEU A 105 7.33 0.17 8.90
C LEU A 105 8.53 -0.78 8.81
N ALA A 106 8.62 -1.77 9.71
CA ALA A 106 9.67 -2.77 9.69
C ALA A 106 9.66 -3.58 8.39
N LEU A 107 8.48 -4.05 7.96
CA LEU A 107 8.30 -4.75 6.69
C LEU A 107 8.74 -3.90 5.49
N LEU A 108 8.41 -2.61 5.49
CA LEU A 108 8.82 -1.71 4.42
C LEU A 108 10.34 -1.56 4.34
N VAL A 109 11.03 -1.43 5.47
CA VAL A 109 12.49 -1.31 5.50
C VAL A 109 13.16 -2.57 4.95
N THR A 110 12.79 -3.74 5.50
CA THR A 110 13.42 -5.01 5.12
C THR A 110 13.13 -5.40 3.67
N SER A 111 11.93 -5.08 3.18
CA SER A 111 11.53 -5.42 1.81
C SER A 111 12.05 -4.44 0.76
N LEU A 112 12.21 -3.14 1.10
CA LEU A 112 12.57 -2.12 0.12
C LEU A 112 14.07 -1.82 0.02
N LYS A 113 14.87 -2.17 1.04
CA LYS A 113 16.33 -1.92 1.03
C LYS A 113 17.02 -2.53 -0.20
N GLY A 114 16.54 -3.71 -0.63
CA GLY A 114 17.05 -4.42 -1.80
C GLY A 114 16.81 -3.70 -3.13
N TYR A 115 15.94 -2.69 -3.20
CA TYR A 115 15.68 -1.92 -4.43
C TYR A 115 16.53 -0.64 -4.55
N LEU A 116 17.37 -0.32 -3.56
CA LEU A 116 18.37 0.76 -3.66
C LEU A 116 19.70 0.24 -4.20
N ASN A 117 19.71 -0.22 -5.45
CA ASN A 117 20.89 -0.73 -6.14
C ASN A 117 20.96 -0.22 -7.60
N ASP A 118 22.13 -0.36 -8.22
CA ASP A 118 22.41 0.12 -9.58
C ASP A 118 21.52 -0.56 -10.63
N ASP A 119 21.25 -1.85 -10.50
CA ASP A 119 20.37 -2.59 -11.41
C ASP A 119 18.94 -2.01 -11.43
N THR A 120 18.38 -1.73 -10.25
CA THR A 120 17.05 -1.14 -10.12
C THR A 120 17.06 0.31 -10.61
N TRP A 121 18.13 1.06 -10.36
CA TRP A 121 18.28 2.43 -10.87
C TRP A 121 18.23 2.46 -12.40
N GLU A 122 18.97 1.57 -13.05
CA GLU A 122 19.09 1.52 -14.51
C GLU A 122 17.83 0.94 -15.17
N ASN A 123 17.27 -0.13 -14.62
CA ASN A 123 16.18 -0.88 -15.26
C ASN A 123 14.78 -0.45 -14.80
N ASN A 124 14.63 0.06 -13.57
CA ASN A 124 13.35 0.49 -13.02
C ASN A 124 13.49 1.70 -12.08
N PHE A 125 13.97 2.81 -12.65
CA PHE A 125 14.18 4.07 -11.92
C PHE A 125 12.94 4.53 -11.13
N ALA A 126 11.73 4.23 -11.59
CA ALA A 126 10.51 4.56 -10.87
C ALA A 126 10.40 3.78 -9.54
N LEU A 127 10.65 2.48 -9.57
CA LEU A 127 10.67 1.65 -8.36
C LEU A 127 11.79 2.09 -7.41
N TYR A 128 13.01 2.31 -7.93
CA TYR A 128 14.12 2.86 -7.14
C TYR A 128 13.70 4.12 -6.38
N ARG A 129 13.11 5.09 -7.11
CA ARG A 129 12.66 6.35 -6.52
C ARG A 129 11.58 6.13 -5.45
N TYR A 130 10.60 5.28 -5.70
CA TYR A 130 9.54 5.04 -4.71
C TYR A 130 10.06 4.30 -3.47
N ALA A 131 10.95 3.32 -3.66
CA ALA A 131 11.64 2.63 -2.56
C ALA A 131 12.42 3.65 -1.70
N TYR A 132 13.21 4.52 -2.33
CA TYR A 132 13.92 5.60 -1.65
C TYR A 132 12.97 6.50 -0.84
N GLU A 133 11.89 6.96 -1.45
CA GLU A 133 10.90 7.83 -0.78
C GLU A 133 10.22 7.14 0.42
N LEU A 134 9.97 5.83 0.34
CA LEU A 134 9.36 5.05 1.42
C LEU A 134 10.35 4.72 2.54
N LEU A 135 11.60 4.39 2.20
CA LEU A 135 12.65 4.17 3.19
C LEU A 135 12.94 5.45 3.98
N TRP A 136 13.01 6.59 3.30
CA TRP A 136 13.09 7.90 3.94
C TRP A 136 11.90 8.18 4.86
N HIS A 137 10.69 7.82 4.40
CA HIS A 137 9.48 7.94 5.20
C HIS A 137 9.54 7.08 6.49
N CYS A 138 10.09 5.86 6.42
CA CYS A 138 10.29 4.98 7.56
C CYS A 138 11.33 5.56 8.54
N ALA A 139 12.48 6.01 8.02
CA ALA A 139 13.54 6.63 8.82
C ALA A 139 13.04 7.86 9.59
N SER A 140 12.06 8.60 9.05
CA SER A 140 11.45 9.75 9.74
C SER A 140 10.44 9.39 10.84
N ARG A 141 10.03 8.12 10.96
CA ARG A 141 8.95 7.64 11.86
C ARG A 141 9.41 6.66 12.92
N MET A 142 10.57 6.05 12.74
CA MET A 142 11.11 5.09 13.69
C MET A 142 12.41 5.64 14.30
N PRO A 143 12.77 5.23 15.52
CA PRO A 143 14.07 5.51 16.09
C PRO A 143 15.19 5.03 15.16
N TYR A 144 16.27 5.81 15.05
CA TYR A 144 17.41 5.44 14.21
C TYR A 144 18.00 4.06 14.53
N PRO A 145 18.16 3.64 15.82
CA PRO A 145 18.64 2.31 16.13
C PRO A 145 17.78 1.20 15.52
N ASP A 146 16.44 1.33 15.62
CA ASP A 146 15.50 0.32 15.08
C ASP A 146 15.61 0.24 13.55
N PHE A 147 15.67 1.40 12.87
CA PHE A 147 15.89 1.45 11.42
C PHE A 147 17.21 0.78 11.04
N TYR A 148 18.29 1.08 11.77
CA TYR A 148 19.63 0.57 11.49
C TYR A 148 19.67 -0.96 11.63
N THR A 149 19.07 -1.52 12.68
CA THR A 149 19.00 -2.97 12.87
C THR A 149 18.22 -3.65 11.75
N LEU A 150 17.08 -3.08 11.33
CA LEU A 150 16.28 -3.64 10.23
C LEU A 150 17.01 -3.53 8.88
N TRP A 151 17.78 -2.47 8.68
CA TRP A 151 18.56 -2.27 7.46
C TRP A 151 19.61 -3.37 7.29
N HIS A 152 20.33 -3.70 8.36
CA HIS A 152 21.41 -4.69 8.36
C HIS A 152 20.96 -6.10 8.79
N SER A 153 19.65 -6.38 8.77
CA SER A 153 19.09 -7.65 9.26
C SER A 153 19.70 -8.91 8.65
N ASP A 154 20.20 -8.81 7.41
CA ASP A 154 20.70 -9.96 6.64
C ASP A 154 22.20 -10.19 6.87
N GLU A 155 22.90 -9.23 7.49
CA GLU A 155 24.33 -9.28 7.78
C GLU A 155 24.60 -9.87 9.18
N ILE A 156 23.58 -9.95 10.03
CA ILE A 156 23.71 -10.37 11.44
C ILE A 156 23.69 -11.91 11.58
N GLU A 157 23.26 -12.67 10.57
CA GLU A 157 23.21 -14.15 10.64
C GLU A 157 24.56 -14.84 10.41
N GLU A 158 25.62 -14.14 9.97
CA GLU A 158 26.91 -14.76 9.62
C GLU A 158 27.95 -14.84 10.77
N GLU A 159 27.68 -14.29 11.95
CA GLU A 159 28.64 -14.29 13.09
C GLU A 159 28.28 -15.25 14.25
N GLY A 160 27.55 -16.35 13.98
CA GLY A 160 27.15 -17.37 14.97
C GLY A 160 27.96 -18.66 14.94
#